data_AF-A0A4Q7T7J3-F1
#
_entry.id   AF-A0A4Q7T7J3-F1
#
_cell.length_a   1.000
_cell.length_b   1.000
_cell.length_c   1.000
_cell.angle_alpha   90.00
_cell.angle_beta   90.00
_cell.angle_gamma   90.00
#
_symmetry.space_group_name_H-M   'P 1'
#
loop_
_entity.id
_entity.type
_entity.pdbx_description
1 polymer ?
#
loop_
_entity_poly.entity_id
_entity_poly.type
_entity_poly.pdbx_seq_one_letter_code
_entity_poly.pdbx_strand_id
1 'polypeptide(L)'
;MDQFLAALDRLPIGYSEGRYAGHRWGVTLDMAADRRRCWLWGEQLGGTGRVSFNLYRLADGPVLRPCEMPAETVIAFVLAYRPDPERTMAPPSPADGGGRSIGFGTPTDF
;
A
#
# COMPACT_ATOMS: atom_id res chain seq x y z
N MET A 1 6.29 8.41 -14.02
CA MET A 1 6.81 8.52 -12.64
C MET A 1 6.11 9.61 -11.84
N ASP A 2 6.07 10.87 -12.32
CA ASP A 2 5.45 11.97 -11.58
C ASP A 2 3.99 11.74 -11.16
N GLN A 3 3.14 11.30 -12.12
CA GLN A 3 1.75 10.93 -11.84
C GLN A 3 1.60 9.81 -10.79
N PHE A 4 2.52 8.85 -10.80
CA PHE A 4 2.54 7.77 -9.81
C PHE A 4 2.87 8.30 -8.42
N LEU A 5 3.86 9.18 -8.30
CA LEU A 5 4.22 9.81 -7.03
C LEU A 5 3.08 10.67 -6.48
N ALA A 6 2.43 11.45 -7.35
CA ALA A 6 1.29 12.28 -6.98
C ALA A 6 0.07 11.46 -6.56
N ALA A 7 -0.18 10.31 -7.22
CA ALA A 7 -1.24 9.39 -6.81
C ALA A 7 -0.92 8.73 -5.46
N LEU A 8 0.34 8.30 -5.25
CA LEU A 8 0.79 7.69 -4.01
C LEU A 8 0.67 8.64 -2.81
N ASP A 9 1.00 9.93 -2.98
CA ASP A 9 0.89 10.94 -1.91
C ASP A 9 -0.55 11.22 -1.49
N ARG A 10 -1.53 10.90 -2.36
CA ARG A 10 -2.97 11.05 -2.08
C ARG A 10 -3.59 9.82 -1.41
N LEU A 11 -2.86 8.71 -1.35
CA LEU A 11 -3.37 7.51 -0.68
C LEU A 11 -3.34 7.71 0.84
N PRO A 12 -4.34 7.19 1.56
CA PRO A 12 -4.34 7.25 3.02
C PRO A 12 -3.15 6.47 3.57
N ILE A 13 -2.45 7.08 4.54
CA ILE A 13 -1.38 6.42 5.29
C ILE A 13 -2.01 5.50 6.33
N GLY A 14 -1.44 4.30 6.49
CA GLY A 14 -1.99 3.23 7.29
C GLY A 14 -2.77 2.23 6.44
N TYR A 15 -3.64 1.46 7.09
CA TYR A 15 -4.51 0.50 6.42
C TYR A 15 -5.76 1.20 5.86
N SER A 16 -6.14 0.83 4.65
CA SER A 16 -7.36 1.28 3.99
C SER A 16 -7.91 0.18 3.09
N GLU A 17 -9.23 0.11 2.96
CA GLU A 17 -9.86 -0.72 1.94
C GLU A 17 -10.23 0.12 0.74
N GLY A 18 -10.22 -0.50 -0.44
CA GLY A 18 -10.53 0.19 -1.69
C GLY A 18 -10.85 -0.78 -2.81
N ARG A 19 -10.94 -0.24 -4.02
CA ARG A 19 -11.17 -1.03 -5.24
C ARG A 19 -10.07 -0.80 -6.26
N TYR A 20 -9.72 -1.87 -6.95
CA TYR A 20 -8.84 -1.88 -8.12
C TYR A 20 -9.29 -2.98 -9.08
N ALA A 21 -9.40 -2.64 -10.37
CA ALA A 21 -9.84 -3.54 -11.44
C ALA A 21 -11.16 -4.29 -11.13
N GLY A 22 -12.12 -3.63 -10.46
CA GLY A 22 -13.40 -4.23 -10.08
C GLY A 22 -13.36 -5.16 -8.86
N HIS A 23 -12.19 -5.38 -8.25
CA HIS A 23 -12.03 -6.17 -7.05
C HIS A 23 -11.81 -5.30 -5.81
N ARG A 24 -12.14 -5.82 -4.63
CA ARG A 24 -11.82 -5.17 -3.35
C ARG A 24 -10.39 -5.50 -2.93
N TRP A 25 -9.72 -4.52 -2.36
CA TRP A 25 -8.33 -4.61 -1.92
C TRP A 25 -8.16 -3.96 -0.55
N GLY A 26 -7.42 -4.62 0.33
CA GLY A 26 -6.86 -4.03 1.54
C GLY A 26 -5.46 -3.52 1.22
N VAL A 27 -5.19 -2.25 1.48
CA VAL A 27 -3.92 -1.59 1.19
C VAL A 27 -3.38 -0.96 2.45
N THR A 28 -2.16 -1.34 2.82
CA THR A 28 -1.36 -0.71 3.85
C THR A 28 -0.30 0.14 3.17
N LEU A 29 -0.35 1.45 3.39
CA LEU A 29 0.69 2.38 2.99
C LEU A 29 1.41 2.90 4.22
N ASP A 30 2.71 2.70 4.27
CA ASP A 30 3.56 3.30 5.29
C ASP A 30 4.49 4.32 4.62
N MET A 31 4.52 5.50 5.19
CA MET A 31 5.33 6.61 4.70
C MET A 31 6.19 7.14 5.83
N ALA A 32 7.50 7.15 5.62
CA ALA A 32 8.44 7.73 6.58
C ALA A 32 8.12 9.21 6.81
N ALA A 33 8.40 9.72 8.01
CA ALA A 33 8.12 11.12 8.38
C ALA A 33 8.74 12.14 7.41
N ASP A 34 9.93 11.85 6.89
CA ASP A 34 10.65 12.67 5.91
C ASP A 34 10.20 12.43 4.45
N ARG A 35 9.20 11.57 4.22
CA ARG A 35 8.59 11.20 2.92
C ARG A 35 9.57 10.68 1.85
N ARG A 36 10.84 10.45 2.20
CA ARG A 36 11.84 9.88 1.29
C ARG A 36 11.74 8.38 1.11
N ARG A 37 11.04 7.69 2.00
CA ARG A 37 10.87 6.24 1.96
C ARG A 37 9.41 5.91 2.22
N CYS A 38 8.86 5.01 1.41
CA CYS A 38 7.56 4.44 1.68
C CYS A 38 7.51 3.01 1.16
N TRP A 39 6.66 2.21 1.78
CA TRP A 39 6.31 0.88 1.28
C TRP A 39 4.81 0.75 1.24
N LEU A 40 4.35 -0.04 0.27
CA LEU A 40 2.94 -0.34 0.11
C LEU A 40 2.79 -1.85 0.01
N TRP A 41 1.80 -2.36 0.72
CA TRP A 41 1.30 -3.71 0.59
C TRP A 41 -0.19 -3.66 0.29
N GLY A 42 -0.60 -4.31 -0.79
CA GLY A 42 -1.97 -4.47 -1.20
C GLY A 42 -2.30 -5.95 -1.35
N GLU A 43 -3.43 -6.38 -0.82
CA GLU A 43 -3.96 -7.73 -1.00
C GLU A 43 -5.42 -7.68 -1.45
N GLN A 44 -5.77 -8.57 -2.36
CA GLN A 44 -7.12 -8.69 -2.87
C GLN A 44 -8.00 -9.37 -1.83
N LEU A 45 -9.04 -8.68 -1.37
CA LEU A 45 -9.97 -9.19 -0.37
C LEU A 45 -10.90 -10.24 -1.01
N GLY A 46 -10.76 -11.49 -0.57
CA GLY A 46 -11.47 -12.64 -1.15
C GLY A 46 -10.84 -13.18 -2.44
N GLY A 47 -9.59 -12.82 -2.73
CA GLY A 47 -8.82 -13.36 -3.86
C GLY A 47 -7.40 -13.73 -3.46
N THR A 48 -6.55 -13.99 -4.46
CA THR A 48 -5.13 -14.33 -4.26
C THR A 48 -4.19 -13.24 -4.75
N GLY A 49 -4.73 -12.15 -5.31
CA GLY A 49 -3.96 -11.02 -5.80
C GLY A 49 -3.18 -10.32 -4.68
N ARG A 50 -1.92 -9.98 -4.97
CA ARG A 50 -1.04 -9.21 -4.08
C ARG A 50 -0.30 -8.17 -4.90
N VAL A 51 -0.04 -7.01 -4.32
CA VAL A 51 0.77 -5.94 -4.89
C VAL A 51 1.65 -5.38 -3.79
N SER A 52 2.96 -5.33 -4.00
CA SER A 52 3.86 -4.74 -3.01
C SER A 52 5.09 -4.10 -3.63
N PHE A 53 5.51 -3.00 -3.02
CA PHE A 53 6.72 -2.29 -3.43
C PHE A 53 7.32 -1.45 -2.31
N ASN A 54 8.59 -1.11 -2.50
CA ASN A 54 9.29 -0.08 -1.77
C ASN A 54 9.65 1.05 -2.74
N LEU A 55 9.48 2.29 -2.29
CA LEU A 55 9.88 3.48 -3.04
C LEU A 55 10.86 4.29 -2.20
N TYR A 56 11.96 4.67 -2.83
CA TYR A 56 12.99 5.53 -2.25
C TYR A 56 13.13 6.79 -3.10
N ARG A 57 12.91 7.96 -2.51
CA ARG A 57 13.17 9.25 -3.15
C ARG A 57 14.60 9.67 -2.80
N LEU A 58 15.53 9.44 -3.73
CA LEU A 58 16.95 9.77 -3.58
C LEU A 58 17.25 11.10 -4.28
N ALA A 59 18.42 11.68 -4.00
CA ALA A 59 18.87 12.90 -4.67
C ALA A 59 19.02 12.74 -6.19
N ASP A 60 19.34 11.52 -6.63
CA ASP A 60 19.50 11.14 -8.05
C ASP A 60 18.15 10.80 -8.72
N GLY A 61 17.09 10.62 -7.93
CA GLY A 61 15.76 10.32 -8.43
C GLY A 61 15.00 9.26 -7.61
N PRO A 62 13.70 9.07 -7.91
CA PRO A 62 12.88 8.05 -7.27
C PRO A 62 13.23 6.64 -7.78
N VAL A 63 13.49 5.72 -6.86
CA VAL A 63 13.78 4.31 -7.11
C VAL A 63 12.61 3.46 -6.61
N LEU A 64 11.88 2.85 -7.54
CA LEU A 64 10.78 1.91 -7.26
C LEU A 64 11.31 0.48 -7.29
N ARG A 65 11.05 -0.28 -6.22
CA ARG A 65 11.42 -1.70 -6.08
C ARG A 65 10.17 -2.54 -5.82
N PRO A 66 9.58 -3.17 -6.85
CA PRO A 66 8.51 -4.14 -6.67
C PRO A 66 9.05 -5.48 -6.14
N CYS A 67 8.26 -6.21 -5.35
CA CYS A 67 8.71 -7.46 -4.71
C CYS A 67 8.61 -8.69 -5.63
N GLU A 68 7.47 -8.91 -6.28
CA GLU A 68 7.17 -10.15 -7.03
C GLU A 68 6.50 -9.90 -8.40
N MET A 69 6.45 -8.66 -8.87
CA MET A 69 5.72 -8.27 -10.09
C MET A 69 6.40 -7.15 -10.84
N PRO A 70 6.08 -6.94 -12.13
CA PRO A 70 6.65 -5.84 -12.88
C PRO A 70 6.26 -4.48 -12.28
N ALA A 71 7.18 -3.51 -12.40
CA ALA A 71 6.96 -2.14 -11.96
C ALA A 71 5.71 -1.51 -12.60
N GLU A 72 5.39 -1.90 -13.84
CA GLU A 72 4.21 -1.44 -14.56
C GLU A 72 2.90 -1.83 -13.86
N THR A 73 2.81 -3.06 -13.32
CA THR A 73 1.64 -3.52 -12.54
C THR A 73 1.50 -2.70 -11.27
N VAL A 74 2.61 -2.43 -10.58
CA VAL A 74 2.60 -1.60 -9.37
C VAL A 74 2.14 -0.17 -9.68
N ILE A 75 2.68 0.42 -10.75
CA ILE A 75 2.32 1.77 -11.17
C ILE A 75 0.84 1.84 -11.55
N ALA A 76 0.36 0.88 -12.34
CA ALA A 76 -1.05 0.79 -12.73
C ALA A 76 -1.96 0.64 -11.50
N PHE A 77 -1.56 -0.19 -10.53
CA PHE A 77 -2.28 -0.38 -9.28
C PHE A 77 -2.45 0.95 -8.54
N VAL A 78 -1.36 1.67 -8.25
CA VAL A 78 -1.42 2.94 -7.49
C VAL A 78 -2.22 4.02 -8.22
N LEU A 79 -2.13 4.09 -9.55
CA LEU A 79 -2.88 5.07 -10.35
C LEU A 79 -4.40 4.80 -10.37
N ALA A 80 -4.80 3.53 -10.41
CA ALA A 80 -6.19 3.13 -10.57
C ALA A 80 -6.87 2.75 -9.25
N TYR A 81 -6.13 2.47 -8.18
CA TYR A 81 -6.69 2.18 -6.86
C TYR A 81 -7.53 3.37 -6.37
N ARG A 82 -8.68 3.05 -5.78
CA ARG A 82 -9.60 4.02 -5.18
C ARG A 82 -9.88 3.59 -3.74
N PRO A 83 -9.37 4.32 -2.74
CA PRO A 83 -9.69 4.05 -1.35
C PRO A 83 -11.18 4.34 -1.10
N ASP A 84 -11.84 3.47 -0.36
CA ASP A 84 -13.20 3.66 0.12
C ASP A 84 -13.13 4.48 1.44
N PRO A 85 -13.63 5.74 1.45
CA PRO A 85 -13.44 6.66 2.58
C PRO A 85 -14.10 6.16 3.87
N GLU A 86 -15.22 5.45 3.75
CA GLU A 86 -15.97 4.84 4.86
C GLU A 86 -15.20 3.72 5.60
N ARG A 87 -14.28 3.05 4.89
CA ARG A 87 -13.47 1.93 5.42
C ARG A 87 -12.02 2.31 5.68
N THR A 88 -11.70 3.59 5.53
CA THR A 88 -10.40 4.15 5.94
C THR A 88 -10.37 4.46 7.44
N MET A 89 -11.54 4.63 8.08
CA MET A 89 -11.67 5.00 9.51
C MET A 89 -12.15 3.87 10.42
N ALA A 90 -12.56 2.72 9.88
CA ALA A 90 -13.08 1.63 10.70
C ALA A 90 -11.92 0.69 11.10
N PRO A 91 -11.59 0.52 12.40
CA PRO A 91 -10.89 -0.68 12.81
C PRO A 91 -11.73 -1.90 12.38
N PRO A 92 -11.11 -3.04 12.02
CA PRO A 92 -11.88 -4.21 11.63
C PRO A 92 -12.84 -4.56 12.77
N SER A 93 -14.15 -4.50 12.52
CA SER A 93 -15.14 -5.07 13.42
C SER A 93 -14.76 -6.53 13.69
N PRO A 94 -14.71 -6.99 14.95
CA PRO A 94 -14.34 -8.35 15.27
C PRO A 94 -15.47 -9.30 14.84
N ALA A 95 -15.39 -9.77 13.60
CA ALA A 95 -16.23 -10.86 13.11
C ALA A 95 -15.31 -12.03 12.74
N ASP A 96 -15.28 -12.98 13.68
CA ASP A 96 -14.93 -14.39 13.53
C ASP A 96 -13.46 -14.77 13.25
N GLY A 97 -12.80 -15.21 14.34
CA GLY A 97 -12.05 -16.46 14.37
C GLY A 97 -10.82 -16.61 13.45
N GLY A 98 -9.63 -16.57 14.04
CA GLY A 98 -8.45 -17.25 13.49
C GLY A 98 -7.23 -16.35 13.37
N GLY A 99 -6.32 -16.48 14.33
CA GLY A 99 -5.14 -15.64 14.45
C GLY A 99 -4.20 -15.69 13.25
N ARG A 100 -3.61 -14.53 12.97
CA ARG A 100 -2.20 -14.40 12.62
C ARG A 100 -1.82 -12.94 12.81
N SER A 101 -1.11 -12.69 13.91
CA SER A 101 -0.40 -11.44 14.13
C SER A 101 0.57 -11.25 12.98
N ILE A 102 0.18 -10.45 11.98
CA ILE A 102 1.15 -9.87 11.05
C ILE A 102 1.99 -8.93 11.90
N GLY A 103 3.25 -9.32 12.13
CA GLY A 103 4.18 -8.55 12.93
C GLY A 103 4.28 -7.14 12.37
N PHE A 104 3.81 -6.17 13.13
CA PHE A 104 4.29 -4.80 13.03
C PHE A 104 5.80 -4.86 13.30
N GLY A 105 6.59 -4.94 12.22
CA GLY A 105 8.02 -4.77 12.29
C GLY A 105 8.29 -3.38 12.84
N THR A 106 8.71 -3.33 14.10
CA THR A 106 9.26 -2.12 14.72
C THR A 106 10.34 -1.53 13.82
N PRO A 107 10.39 -0.20 13.60
CA PRO A 107 11.58 0.39 13.03
C PRO A 107 12.73 0.17 14.01
N THR A 108 13.70 -0.66 13.63
CA THR A 108 15.03 -0.65 14.25
C THR A 108 15.63 0.72 13.96
N ASP A 109 15.55 1.60 14.97
CA ASP A 109 16.43 2.74 15.15
C ASP A 109 17.87 2.24 15.40
N PHE A 110 18.85 3.04 15.00
CA PHE A 110 20.28 2.76 14.97
C PHE A 110 20.87 2.14 16.25
#